data_AF-A0A2S9Q474-F1
#
_entry.id   AF-A0A2S9Q474-F1
#
_cell.length_a   1.000
_cell.length_b   1.000
_cell.length_c   1.000
_cell.angle_alpha   90.00
_cell.angle_beta   90.00
_cell.angle_gamma   90.00
#
_symmetry.space_group_name_H-M   'P 1'
#
loop_
_entity.id
_entity.type
_entity.pdbx_description
1 polymer ?
#
loop_
_entity_poly.entity_id
_entity_poly.type
_entity_poly.pdbx_seq_one_letter_code
_entity_poly.pdbx_strand_id
1 'polypeptide(L)'
;METMKPEQRDFARKLRHDLTDAEAKLWHLLRGRRLAYLKFRRQVPIGRYVVDFVCLRYRLIIEADGSQHAESTHDHIRDSWLAAQGFTIVRFWNADILQSPTVVQDTILARAGLPW
;
A
#
# COMPACT_ATOMS: atom_id res chain seq x y z
N MET A 1 -8.07 -15.16 -13.95
CA MET A 1 -7.16 -14.60 -12.92
C MET A 1 -5.80 -15.19 -13.20
N GLU A 2 -4.88 -14.43 -13.79
CA GLU A 2 -3.58 -14.94 -14.20
C GLU A 2 -2.76 -15.36 -12.96
N THR A 3 -2.23 -16.57 -12.96
CA THR A 3 -1.47 -17.13 -11.84
C THR A 3 -0.14 -16.40 -11.66
N MET A 4 0.13 -15.96 -10.43
CA MET A 4 1.33 -15.23 -10.03
C MET A 4 2.62 -16.00 -10.36
N LYS A 5 3.56 -15.34 -11.06
CA LYS A 5 4.82 -15.98 -11.47
C LYS A 5 5.73 -16.24 -10.26
N PRO A 6 6.55 -17.31 -10.26
CA PRO A 6 7.46 -17.62 -9.15
C PRO A 6 8.37 -16.45 -8.74
N GLU A 7 8.92 -15.74 -9.72
CA GLU A 7 9.79 -14.58 -9.50
C GLU A 7 9.11 -13.46 -8.70
N GLN A 8 7.82 -13.20 -8.97
CA GLN A 8 7.05 -12.19 -8.24
C GLN A 8 6.78 -12.62 -6.79
N ARG A 9 6.65 -13.93 -6.54
CA ARG A 9 6.48 -14.48 -5.19
C ARG A 9 7.76 -14.31 -4.38
N ASP A 10 8.90 -14.62 -4.98
CA ASP A 10 10.19 -14.51 -4.33
C ASP A 10 10.58 -13.06 -4.08
N PHE A 11 10.33 -12.17 -5.04
CA PHE A 11 10.53 -10.74 -4.88
C PHE A 11 9.66 -10.18 -3.73
N ALA A 12 8.36 -10.48 -3.72
CA ALA A 12 7.48 -10.06 -2.64
C ALA A 12 7.87 -10.66 -1.28
N ARG A 13 8.42 -11.88 -1.25
CA ARG A 13 8.94 -12.49 -0.03
C ARG A 13 10.19 -11.76 0.48
N LYS A 14 11.10 -11.36 -0.41
CA LYS A 14 12.28 -10.57 -0.05
C LYS A 14 11.89 -9.21 0.52
N LEU A 15 11.00 -8.48 -0.17
CA LEU A 15 10.46 -7.22 0.33
C LEU A 15 9.84 -7.37 1.73
N ARG A 16 9.25 -8.54 2.02
CA ARG A 16 8.65 -8.81 3.34
C ARG A 16 9.65 -8.91 4.47
N HIS A 17 10.91 -9.14 4.15
CA HIS A 17 12.00 -9.20 5.11
C HIS A 17 12.66 -7.83 5.27
N ASP A 18 12.75 -7.05 4.19
CA ASP A 18 13.53 -5.81 4.14
C ASP A 18 12.62 -4.57 4.07
N LEU A 19 11.76 -4.38 5.10
CA LEU A 19 10.92 -3.18 5.21
C LEU A 19 11.76 -1.95 5.56
N THR A 20 11.46 -0.81 4.94
CA THR A 20 11.90 0.51 5.43
C THR A 20 11.25 0.86 6.77
N ASP A 21 11.80 1.83 7.50
CA ASP A 21 11.24 2.27 8.77
C ASP A 21 9.80 2.77 8.64
N ALA A 22 9.50 3.49 7.55
CA ALA A 22 8.15 3.97 7.27
C ALA A 22 7.19 2.81 6.99
N GLU A 23 7.57 1.85 6.14
CA GLU A 23 6.73 0.66 5.90
C GLU A 23 6.57 -0.19 7.17
N ALA A 24 7.61 -0.31 8.01
CA ALA A 24 7.52 -1.02 9.29
C ALA A 24 6.53 -0.34 10.24
N LYS A 25 6.56 0.99 10.32
CA LYS A 25 5.60 1.79 11.09
C LYS A 25 4.19 1.63 10.57
N LEU A 26 3.95 1.77 9.26
CA LEU A 26 2.65 1.49 8.64
C LEU A 26 2.18 0.08 8.93
N TRP A 27 3.05 -0.91 8.78
CA TRP A 27 2.69 -2.30 9.03
C TRP A 27 2.26 -2.52 10.48
N HIS A 28 2.91 -1.87 11.44
CA HIS A 28 2.48 -1.91 12.85
C HIS A 28 1.06 -1.38 13.03
N LEU A 29 0.71 -0.27 12.36
CA LEU A 29 -0.63 0.34 12.43
C LEU A 29 -1.71 -0.54 11.79
N LEU A 30 -1.37 -1.20 10.67
CA LEU A 30 -2.35 -1.89 9.82
C LEU A 30 -2.51 -3.39 10.13
N ARG A 31 -1.46 -4.05 10.61
CA ARG A 31 -1.45 -5.52 10.82
C ARG A 31 -2.50 -5.96 11.83
N GLY A 32 -2.93 -7.21 11.70
CA GLY A 32 -3.82 -7.83 12.69
C GLY A 32 -5.16 -7.12 12.84
N ARG A 33 -5.59 -6.36 11.81
CA ARG A 33 -6.86 -5.61 11.80
C ARG A 33 -6.95 -4.52 12.87
N ARG A 34 -5.80 -3.95 13.26
CA ARG A 34 -5.71 -2.91 14.30
C ARG A 34 -6.40 -1.60 13.92
N LEU A 35 -6.45 -1.27 12.62
CA LEU A 35 -7.15 -0.09 12.13
C LEU A 35 -8.59 -0.47 11.73
N ALA A 36 -9.57 -0.09 12.56
CA ALA A 36 -11.02 -0.27 12.32
C ALA A 36 -11.41 -1.66 11.76
N TYR A 37 -10.78 -2.72 12.26
CA TYR A 37 -10.99 -4.11 11.82
C TYR A 37 -10.66 -4.40 10.33
N LEU A 38 -10.05 -3.44 9.62
CA LEU A 38 -9.68 -3.54 8.22
C LEU A 38 -8.58 -4.58 8.02
N LYS A 39 -8.75 -5.48 7.04
CA LYS A 39 -7.75 -6.50 6.72
C LYS A 39 -6.79 -6.00 5.66
N PHE A 40 -5.64 -5.50 6.09
CA PHE A 40 -4.52 -5.21 5.21
C PHE A 40 -3.60 -6.41 5.02
N ARG A 41 -3.05 -6.52 3.81
CA ARG A 41 -1.94 -7.40 3.45
C ARG A 41 -0.78 -6.52 2.98
N ARG A 42 0.45 -6.98 3.13
CA ARG A 42 1.66 -6.25 2.72
C ARG A 42 2.42 -6.91 1.57
N GLN A 43 3.02 -6.11 0.70
CA GLN A 43 3.76 -6.48 -0.50
C GLN A 43 3.02 -7.54 -1.29
N VAL A 44 1.89 -7.11 -1.85
CA VAL A 44 0.96 -7.98 -2.55
C VAL A 44 1.16 -7.80 -4.05
N PRO A 45 1.46 -8.88 -4.78
CA PRO A 45 1.46 -8.81 -6.24
C PRO A 45 0.05 -8.61 -6.78
N ILE A 46 -0.11 -7.62 -7.66
CA ILE A 46 -1.34 -7.31 -8.40
C ILE A 46 -0.94 -7.14 -9.87
N GLY A 47 -1.29 -8.13 -10.69
CA GLY A 47 -0.80 -8.24 -12.06
C GLY A 47 0.72 -8.27 -12.10
N ARG A 48 1.33 -7.32 -12.80
CA ARG A 48 2.80 -7.21 -12.93
C ARG A 48 3.47 -6.42 -11.80
N TYR A 49 2.69 -5.75 -10.94
CA TYR A 49 3.21 -4.86 -9.91
C TYR A 49 3.14 -5.50 -8.52
N VAL A 50 3.95 -5.01 -7.59
CA VAL A 50 3.83 -5.32 -6.16
C VAL A 50 3.48 -4.01 -5.46
N VAL A 51 2.45 -4.04 -4.62
CA VAL A 51 1.99 -2.88 -3.84
C VAL A 51 2.33 -3.06 -2.37
N ASP A 52 2.73 -1.99 -1.68
CA ASP A 52 3.23 -2.07 -0.29
C ASP A 52 2.17 -2.60 0.66
N PHE A 53 0.96 -2.05 0.61
CA PHE A 53 -0.17 -2.53 1.38
C PHE A 53 -1.48 -2.48 0.60
N VAL A 54 -2.37 -3.43 0.86
CA VAL A 54 -3.70 -3.44 0.25
C VAL A 54 -4.77 -3.99 1.18
N CYS A 55 -5.91 -3.30 1.25
CA CYS A 55 -7.16 -3.83 1.76
C CYS A 55 -8.05 -4.27 0.60
N LEU A 56 -8.05 -5.56 0.29
CA LEU A 56 -8.77 -6.10 -0.87
C LEU A 56 -10.29 -5.88 -0.79
N ARG A 57 -10.87 -5.91 0.41
CA ARG A 57 -12.32 -5.70 0.61
C ARG A 57 -12.77 -4.32 0.12
N TYR A 58 -11.96 -3.29 0.38
CA TYR A 58 -12.25 -1.90 0.02
C TYR A 58 -11.47 -1.45 -1.22
N ARG A 59 -10.74 -2.37 -1.85
CA ARG A 59 -9.87 -2.09 -3.00
C ARG A 59 -8.98 -0.86 -2.77
N LEU A 60 -8.41 -0.75 -1.58
CA LEU A 60 -7.58 0.38 -1.17
C LEU A 60 -6.11 -0.05 -1.09
N ILE A 61 -5.26 0.58 -1.89
CA ILE A 61 -3.80 0.43 -1.88
C ILE A 61 -3.18 1.60 -1.10
N ILE A 62 -2.25 1.28 -0.21
CA ILE A 62 -1.44 2.25 0.52
C ILE A 62 0.03 2.04 0.17
N GLU A 63 0.73 3.10 -0.23
CA GLU A 63 2.16 3.09 -0.57
C GLU A 63 2.92 4.08 0.32
N ALA A 64 4.12 3.71 0.74
CA ALA A 64 5.05 4.62 1.42
C ALA A 64 5.94 5.29 0.37
N ASP A 65 5.99 6.62 0.34
CA ASP A 65 6.79 7.38 -0.61
C ASP A 65 8.00 8.03 0.06
N GLY A 66 9.18 7.61 -0.38
CA GLY A 66 10.47 8.20 0.00
C GLY A 66 11.02 9.20 -1.02
N SER A 67 10.34 9.41 -2.15
CA SER A 67 10.85 10.18 -3.28
C SER A 67 10.18 11.55 -3.38
N GLN A 68 10.93 12.63 -3.15
CA GLN A 68 10.46 14.03 -3.36
C GLN A 68 10.13 14.36 -4.82
N HIS A 69 10.38 13.44 -5.75
CA HIS A 69 10.19 13.59 -7.20
C HIS A 69 9.37 12.41 -7.75
N ALA A 70 8.11 12.31 -7.34
CA ALA A 70 7.21 11.23 -7.75
C ALA A 70 6.44 11.57 -9.05
N GLU A 71 7.14 11.84 -10.15
CA GLU A 71 6.48 12.04 -11.47
C GLU A 71 7.31 11.45 -12.62
N SER A 72 7.56 10.15 -12.58
CA SER A 72 8.04 9.44 -13.76
C SER A 72 6.87 8.95 -14.62
N THR A 73 7.01 8.97 -15.95
CA THR A 73 6.00 8.40 -16.88
C THR A 73 5.66 6.94 -16.55
N HIS A 74 6.61 6.19 -16.00
CA HIS A 74 6.40 4.80 -15.59
C HIS A 74 5.43 4.68 -14.41
N ASP A 75 5.47 5.62 -13.45
CA ASP A 75 4.53 5.66 -12.32
C ASP A 75 3.10 5.93 -12.77
N HIS A 76 2.90 6.82 -13.75
CA HIS A 76 1.57 7.09 -14.29
C HIS A 76 0.95 5.85 -14.98
N ILE A 77 1.75 5.07 -15.70
CA ILE A 77 1.28 3.82 -16.33
C ILE A 77 0.89 2.79 -15.26
N ARG A 78 1.73 2.63 -14.23
CA ARG A 78 1.45 1.74 -13.10
C ARG A 78 0.15 2.13 -12.39
N ASP A 79 0.02 3.39 -12.02
CA ASP A 79 -1.12 3.88 -11.24
C ASP A 79 -2.41 3.82 -12.06
N SER A 80 -2.35 4.18 -13.34
CA SER A 80 -3.50 4.06 -14.26
C SER A 80 -3.95 2.61 -14.41
N TRP A 81 -3.03 1.66 -14.53
CA TRP A 81 -3.38 0.25 -14.66
C TRP A 81 -4.02 -0.29 -13.38
N LEU A 82 -3.47 0.03 -12.20
CA LEU A 82 -4.02 -0.36 -10.90
C LEU A 82 -5.41 0.27 -10.65
N ALA A 83 -5.57 1.55 -11.01
CA ALA A 83 -6.85 2.24 -10.96
C ALA A 83 -7.88 1.61 -11.89
N ALA A 84 -7.50 1.23 -13.12
CA ALA A 84 -8.35 0.52 -14.06
C ALA A 84 -8.76 -0.88 -13.56
N GLN A 85 -7.97 -1.50 -12.66
CA GLN A 85 -8.42 -2.72 -11.98
C GLN A 85 -9.50 -2.44 -10.93
N GLY A 86 -9.74 -1.18 -10.57
CA GLY A 86 -10.71 -0.71 -9.58
C GLY A 86 -10.09 -0.40 -8.21
N PHE A 87 -8.77 -0.23 -8.11
CA PHE A 87 -8.14 0.15 -6.85
C PHE A 87 -8.06 1.67 -6.67
N THR A 88 -8.31 2.15 -5.46
CA THR A 88 -7.91 3.49 -5.03
C THR A 88 -6.50 3.41 -4.46
N ILE A 89 -5.61 4.30 -4.89
CA ILE A 89 -4.23 4.38 -4.42
C ILE A 89 -4.08 5.62 -3.54
N VAL A 90 -3.46 5.46 -2.37
CA VAL A 90 -3.09 6.55 -1.47
C VAL A 90 -1.61 6.41 -1.15
N ARG A 91 -0.84 7.45 -1.43
CA ARG A 91 0.59 7.52 -1.10
C ARG A 91 0.78 8.44 0.09
N PHE A 92 1.64 8.04 1.02
CA PHE A 92 2.02 8.88 2.15
C PHE A 92 3.52 9.15 2.13
N TRP A 93 3.91 10.38 2.42
CA TRP A 93 5.31 10.72 2.63
C TRP A 93 5.87 9.95 3.83
N ASN A 94 7.10 9.45 3.70
CA ASN A 94 7.79 8.77 4.81
C ASN A 94 7.82 9.64 6.08
N ALA A 95 8.00 10.95 5.93
CA ALA A 95 7.96 11.88 7.06
C ALA A 95 6.60 11.86 7.78
N ASP A 96 5.48 11.90 7.04
CA ASP A 96 4.13 11.88 7.63
C ASP A 96 3.83 10.57 8.34
N ILE A 97 4.28 9.44 7.76
CA ILE A 97 4.14 8.12 8.37
C ILE A 97 4.86 8.06 9.73
N LEU A 98 6.08 8.61 9.78
CA LEU A 98 6.93 8.52 10.95
C LEU A 98 6.53 9.54 12.03
N GLN A 99 6.11 10.73 11.64
CA GLN A 99 5.88 11.86 12.55
C GLN A 99 4.40 12.07 12.91
N SER A 100 3.48 11.70 12.02
CA SER A 100 2.05 12.02 12.12
C SER A 100 1.15 10.79 11.91
N PRO A 101 1.31 9.70 12.68
CA PRO A 101 0.61 8.44 12.45
C PRO A 101 -0.93 8.56 12.53
N THR A 102 -1.47 9.46 13.35
CA THR A 102 -2.92 9.69 13.45
C THR A 102 -3.49 10.24 12.15
N VAL A 103 -2.83 11.22 11.53
CA VAL A 103 -3.26 11.82 10.25
C VAL A 103 -3.29 10.75 9.15
N VAL A 104 -2.30 9.86 9.15
CA VAL A 104 -2.25 8.71 8.23
C VAL A 104 -3.43 7.77 8.47
N GLN A 105 -3.72 7.41 9.72
CA GLN A 105 -4.85 6.54 10.06
C GLN A 105 -6.19 7.15 9.63
N ASP A 106 -6.44 8.41 9.97
CA ASP A 106 -7.68 9.12 9.63
C ASP A 106 -7.87 9.20 8.12
N THR A 107 -6.80 9.49 7.38
CA THR A 107 -6.83 9.50 5.92
C THR A 107 -7.18 8.13 5.35
N ILE A 108 -6.61 7.04 5.88
CA ILE A 108 -6.92 5.68 5.44
C ILE A 108 -8.40 5.34 5.70
N LEU A 109 -8.93 5.71 6.86
CA LEU A 109 -10.33 5.46 7.21
C LEU A 109 -11.29 6.23 6.29
N ALA A 110 -11.02 7.52 6.07
CA ALA A 110 -11.80 8.34 5.15
C ALA A 110 -11.78 7.77 3.72
N ARG A 111 -10.62 7.30 3.23
CA ARG A 111 -10.49 6.72 1.89
C ARG A 111 -11.06 5.30 1.76
N ALA A 112 -11.20 4.56 2.86
CA ALA A 112 -11.93 3.30 2.88
C ALA A 112 -13.45 3.49 2.81
N GLY A 113 -13.95 4.73 2.86
CA GLY A 113 -15.38 5.05 2.84
C GLY A 113 -16.11 4.62 4.11
N LEU A 114 -15.39 4.49 5.23
CA LEU A 114 -15.99 4.20 6.52
C LEU A 114 -16.37 5.53 7.20
N PRO A 115 -17.65 5.76 7.55
CA PRO A 115 -18.01 6.85 8.45
C PRO A 115 -17.42 6.58 9.84
N TRP A 116 -17.09 7.67 10.53
CA TRP A 116 -16.50 7.72 11.87
C TRP A 116 -17.20 6.81 12.88
#